data_AF-A0A9C9NGL5-F1
#
_entry.id   AF-A0A9C9NGL5-F1
#
_cell.length_a   1.000
_cell.length_b   1.000
_cell.length_c   1.000
_cell.angle_alpha   90.00
_cell.angle_beta   90.00
_cell.angle_gamma   90.00
#
_symmetry.space_group_name_H-M   'P 1'
#
loop_
_entity.id
_entity.type
_entity.pdbx_description
1 polymer ?
#
loop_
_entity_poly.entity_id
_entity_poly.type
_entity_poly.pdbx_seq_one_letter_code
_entity_poly.pdbx_strand_id
1 'polypeptide(L)'
;MRGHLMAAEALLEAGETEMAAPHLKHPLKENYEALEAAFEARSVPEFEATLETMEASDPANSADALTKIAEARKAIDVAGEGIDPSAKAHGVVALLREAAQEYEEGVKDGKVEELAEYQDAYGFVRAADSVMQGLSGDIPAEAAAALNEALSTLKDALPSAVPPQDDLMDSGAFSAAVAQAELAASAI
;
A
#
# COMPACT_ATOMS: atom_id res chain seq x y z
N MET A 1 6.16 -1.37 0.78
CA MET A 1 6.10 -1.46 2.28
C MET A 1 4.74 -1.17 2.91
N ARG A 2 4.29 0.09 3.07
CA ARG A 2 3.03 0.38 3.81
C ARG A 2 1.80 -0.32 3.22
N GLY A 3 1.78 -0.53 1.91
CA GLY A 3 0.75 -1.32 1.21
C GLY A 3 0.59 -2.72 1.80
N HIS A 4 1.65 -3.54 1.77
CA HIS A 4 1.62 -4.90 2.35
C HIS A 4 1.15 -4.91 3.83
N LEU A 5 1.61 -3.96 4.64
CA LEU A 5 1.18 -3.87 6.05
C LEU A 5 -0.34 -3.68 6.18
N MET A 6 -0.93 -2.85 5.31
CA MET A 6 -2.38 -2.61 5.31
C MET A 6 -3.16 -3.80 4.75
N ALA A 7 -2.60 -4.54 3.79
CA ALA A 7 -3.17 -5.81 3.31
C ALA A 7 -3.17 -6.86 4.43
N ALA A 8 -2.02 -7.06 5.09
CA ALA A 8 -1.87 -7.97 6.23
C ALA A 8 -2.84 -7.62 7.38
N GLU A 9 -2.90 -6.34 7.77
CA GLU A 9 -3.79 -5.85 8.83
C GLU A 9 -5.26 -6.16 8.51
N ALA A 10 -5.72 -5.82 7.30
CA ALA A 10 -7.10 -6.06 6.89
C ALA A 10 -7.47 -7.55 6.85
N LEU A 11 -6.54 -8.42 6.41
CA LEU A 11 -6.76 -9.87 6.36
C LEU A 11 -6.77 -10.49 7.75
N LEU A 12 -5.87 -10.07 8.65
CA LEU A 12 -5.86 -10.51 10.05
C LEU A 12 -7.13 -10.08 10.77
N GLU A 13 -7.61 -8.85 10.55
CA GLU A 13 -8.88 -8.36 11.11
C GLU A 13 -10.09 -9.12 10.57
N ALA A 14 -10.03 -9.61 9.33
CA ALA A 14 -11.04 -10.48 8.73
C ALA A 14 -10.94 -11.95 9.19
N GLY A 15 -9.89 -12.32 9.92
CA GLY A 15 -9.61 -13.70 10.33
C GLY A 15 -8.98 -14.57 9.24
N GLU A 16 -8.56 -13.97 8.12
CA GLU A 16 -7.96 -14.64 6.97
C GLU A 16 -6.43 -14.78 7.15
N THR A 17 -6.03 -15.50 8.19
CA THR A 17 -4.63 -15.56 8.64
C THR A 17 -3.68 -16.19 7.61
N GLU A 18 -4.14 -17.17 6.83
CA GLU A 18 -3.34 -17.78 5.76
C GLU A 18 -3.08 -16.78 4.62
N MET A 19 -4.08 -15.97 4.27
CA MET A 19 -3.94 -14.93 3.26
C MET A 19 -3.04 -13.77 3.73
N ALA A 20 -3.01 -13.47 5.03
CA ALA A 20 -2.15 -12.43 5.58
C ALA A 20 -0.66 -12.79 5.54
N ALA A 21 -0.32 -14.08 5.55
CA ALA A 21 1.05 -14.59 5.69
C ALA A 21 2.06 -14.06 4.64
N PRO A 22 1.78 -14.02 3.31
CA PRO A 22 2.70 -13.44 2.34
C PRO A 22 3.03 -11.97 2.64
N HIS A 23 2.02 -11.18 2.96
CA HIS A 23 2.11 -9.72 3.18
C HIS A 23 2.98 -9.32 4.38
N LEU A 24 3.12 -10.20 5.38
CA LEU A 24 4.06 -10.00 6.50
C LEU A 24 5.53 -10.14 6.06
N LYS A 25 5.81 -10.74 4.90
CA LYS A 25 7.16 -11.04 4.39
C LYS A 25 7.60 -10.07 3.31
N HIS A 26 6.67 -9.64 2.46
CA HIS A 26 6.91 -8.78 1.30
C HIS A 26 7.71 -7.50 1.64
N PRO A 27 7.44 -6.78 2.76
CA PRO A 27 8.22 -5.60 3.13
C PRO A 27 9.73 -5.85 3.23
N LEU A 28 10.14 -6.97 3.81
CA LEU A 28 11.56 -7.31 3.94
C LEU A 28 12.14 -7.79 2.61
N LYS A 29 11.40 -8.63 1.88
CA LYS A 29 11.88 -9.32 0.68
C LYS A 29 11.98 -8.47 -0.56
N GLU A 30 11.08 -7.50 -0.73
CA GLU A 30 10.96 -6.73 -1.96
C GLU A 30 11.52 -5.31 -1.82
N ASN A 31 11.38 -4.71 -0.64
CA ASN A 31 11.55 -3.28 -0.49
C ASN A 31 12.75 -2.88 0.39
N TYR A 32 13.12 -3.69 1.38
CA TYR A 32 14.03 -3.24 2.44
C TYR A 32 15.43 -2.91 1.94
N GLU A 33 16.03 -3.77 1.12
CA GLU A 33 17.40 -3.56 0.60
C GLU A 33 17.55 -2.20 -0.10
N ALA A 34 16.55 -1.79 -0.89
CA ALA A 34 16.58 -0.51 -1.59
C ALA A 34 16.34 0.71 -0.68
N LEU A 35 15.73 0.52 0.50
CA LEU A 35 15.30 1.59 1.40
C LEU A 35 16.15 1.70 2.66
N GLU A 36 17.00 0.73 2.96
CA GLU A 36 17.84 0.65 4.16
C GLU A 36 18.56 1.98 4.45
N ALA A 37 19.36 2.47 3.48
CA ALA A 37 20.11 3.72 3.63
C ALA A 37 19.21 4.94 3.92
N ALA A 38 17.96 4.94 3.41
CA ALA A 38 17.01 6.00 3.66
C ALA A 38 16.40 5.92 5.07
N PHE A 39 16.18 4.72 5.61
CA PHE A 39 15.74 4.53 7.00
C PHE A 39 16.84 4.89 7.99
N GLU A 40 18.09 4.50 7.73
CA GLU A 40 19.25 4.90 8.55
C GLU A 40 19.40 6.43 8.60
N ALA A 41 19.36 7.09 7.44
CA ALA A 41 19.49 8.55 7.34
C ALA A 41 18.36 9.30 8.06
N ARG A 42 17.21 8.65 8.26
CA ARG A 42 16.03 9.20 8.95
C ARG A 42 15.90 8.71 10.39
N SER A 43 17.00 8.25 10.99
CA SER A 43 17.08 7.85 12.40
C SER A 43 16.18 6.66 12.77
N VAL A 44 15.97 5.74 11.83
CA VAL A 44 15.28 4.46 12.05
C VAL A 44 16.22 3.27 11.70
N PRO A 45 17.41 3.15 12.34
CA PRO A 45 18.41 2.15 11.95
C PRO A 45 17.99 0.69 12.25
N GLU A 46 17.10 0.47 13.22
CA GLU A 46 16.67 -0.90 13.64
C GLU A 46 15.48 -1.42 12.83
N PHE A 47 15.25 -0.88 11.62
CA PHE A 47 14.06 -1.20 10.87
C PHE A 47 14.10 -2.61 10.27
N GLU A 48 15.28 -3.11 9.85
CA GLU A 48 15.43 -4.51 9.41
C GLU A 48 14.93 -5.47 10.47
N ALA A 49 15.44 -5.36 11.70
CA ALA A 49 15.05 -6.21 12.82
C ALA A 49 13.55 -6.13 13.10
N THR A 50 12.94 -4.95 12.93
CA THR A 50 11.49 -4.79 13.04
C THR A 50 10.77 -5.64 11.99
N LEU A 51 11.21 -5.59 10.73
CA LEU A 51 10.63 -6.39 9.64
C LEU A 51 10.90 -7.90 9.81
N GLU A 52 12.09 -8.29 10.25
CA GLU A 52 12.41 -9.69 10.56
C GLU A 52 11.49 -10.27 11.64
N THR A 53 11.20 -9.50 12.70
CA THR A 53 10.27 -9.95 13.75
C THR A 53 8.83 -10.04 13.26
N MET A 54 8.45 -9.20 12.30
CA MET A 54 7.14 -9.26 11.66
C MET A 54 7.03 -10.46 10.71
N GLU A 55 8.02 -10.72 9.86
CA GLU A 55 8.06 -11.91 9.00
C GLU A 55 8.03 -13.21 9.82
N ALA A 56 8.71 -13.22 10.97
CA ALA A 56 8.75 -14.38 11.87
C ALA A 56 7.48 -14.56 12.73
N SER A 57 6.56 -13.59 12.74
CA SER A 57 5.32 -13.68 13.53
C SER A 57 4.40 -14.76 12.96
N ASP A 58 3.65 -15.44 13.83
CA ASP A 58 2.66 -16.43 13.42
C ASP A 58 1.32 -15.72 13.11
N PRO A 59 0.84 -15.75 11.85
CA PRO A 59 -0.44 -15.13 11.49
C PRO A 59 -1.64 -15.69 12.28
N ALA A 60 -1.56 -16.94 12.74
CA ALA A 60 -2.60 -17.56 13.57
C ALA A 60 -2.67 -16.93 14.98
N ASN A 61 -1.57 -16.29 15.42
CA ASN A 61 -1.56 -15.41 16.58
C ASN A 61 -1.74 -13.95 16.13
N SER A 62 -2.93 -13.63 15.60
CA SER A 62 -3.19 -12.31 14.98
C SER A 62 -2.92 -11.13 15.91
N ALA A 63 -3.05 -11.29 17.24
CA ALA A 63 -2.74 -10.22 18.19
C ALA A 63 -1.24 -9.86 18.19
N ASP A 64 -0.36 -10.85 18.10
CA ASP A 64 1.09 -10.64 18.00
C ASP A 64 1.45 -10.05 16.63
N ALA A 65 0.93 -10.64 15.54
CA ALA A 65 1.16 -10.15 14.18
C ALA A 65 0.70 -8.69 14.00
N LEU A 66 -0.47 -8.33 14.50
CA LEU A 66 -0.97 -6.94 14.48
C LEU A 66 -0.09 -6.00 15.31
N THR A 67 0.48 -6.48 16.42
CA THR A 67 1.45 -5.70 17.19
C THR A 67 2.72 -5.42 16.37
N LYS A 68 3.22 -6.41 15.64
CA LYS A 68 4.39 -6.27 14.75
C LYS A 68 4.13 -5.35 13.56
N ILE A 69 2.95 -5.44 12.96
CA ILE A 69 2.51 -4.50 11.92
C ILE A 69 2.49 -3.07 12.48
N ALA A 70 1.95 -2.86 13.69
CA ALA A 70 1.88 -1.54 14.32
C ALA A 70 3.28 -0.97 14.63
N GLU A 71 4.23 -1.81 15.09
CA GLU A 71 5.63 -1.44 15.29
C GLU A 71 6.28 -1.00 13.97
N ALA A 72 6.13 -1.78 12.91
CA ALA A 72 6.66 -1.46 11.58
C ALA A 72 6.02 -0.20 10.99
N ARG A 73 4.70 -0.03 11.12
CA ARG A 73 3.98 1.18 10.67
C ARG A 73 4.50 2.44 11.37
N LYS A 74 4.72 2.37 12.67
CA LYS A 74 5.29 3.48 13.45
C LYS A 74 6.70 3.84 12.97
N ALA A 75 7.54 2.86 12.68
CA ALA A 75 8.88 3.10 12.13
C ALA A 75 8.81 3.79 10.75
N ILE A 76 7.87 3.38 9.89
CA ILE A 76 7.61 4.07 8.61
C ILE A 76 7.10 5.50 8.83
N ASP A 77 6.21 5.73 9.80
CA ASP A 77 5.71 7.08 10.13
C ASP A 77 6.86 8.00 10.55
N VAL A 78 7.75 7.54 11.44
CA VAL A 78 8.94 8.29 11.88
C VAL A 78 9.86 8.60 10.70
N ALA A 79 10.11 7.62 9.83
CA ALA A 79 10.89 7.84 8.61
C ALA A 79 10.17 8.78 7.60
N GLY A 80 8.88 9.00 7.75
CA GLY A 80 8.09 9.94 6.94
C GLY A 80 8.03 11.36 7.49
N GLU A 81 8.52 11.60 8.71
CA GLU A 81 8.47 12.91 9.35
C GLU A 81 9.27 13.95 8.55
N GLY A 82 8.69 15.15 8.40
CA GLY A 82 9.34 16.27 7.71
C GLY A 82 9.43 16.15 6.18
N ILE A 83 8.91 15.07 5.57
CA ILE A 83 8.79 15.00 4.11
C ILE A 83 7.79 16.07 3.64
N ASP A 84 8.22 16.87 2.67
CA ASP A 84 7.45 17.95 2.07
C ASP A 84 6.13 17.43 1.45
N PRO A 85 5.02 18.20 1.51
CA PRO A 85 3.74 17.80 0.92
C PRO A 85 3.80 17.42 -0.56
N SER A 86 4.59 18.12 -1.39
CA SER A 86 4.75 17.76 -2.81
C SER A 86 5.43 16.40 -2.96
N ALA A 87 6.49 16.14 -2.19
CA ALA A 87 7.15 14.84 -2.18
C ALA A 87 6.22 13.71 -1.70
N LYS A 88 5.35 13.97 -0.71
CA LYS A 88 4.32 13.02 -0.27
C LYS A 88 3.27 12.76 -1.36
N ALA A 89 2.85 13.78 -2.09
CA ALA A 89 1.93 13.61 -3.22
C ALA A 89 2.54 12.76 -4.34
N HIS A 90 3.83 12.93 -4.64
CA HIS A 90 4.54 12.01 -5.53
C HIS A 90 4.67 10.59 -4.95
N GLY A 91 4.79 10.47 -3.62
CA GLY A 91 4.73 9.18 -2.92
C GLY A 91 3.38 8.47 -3.07
N VAL A 92 2.25 9.21 -3.06
CA VAL A 92 0.92 8.66 -3.39
C VAL A 92 0.94 8.04 -4.77
N VAL A 93 1.46 8.74 -5.77
CA VAL A 93 1.56 8.22 -7.15
C VAL A 93 2.47 7.00 -7.23
N ALA A 94 3.60 6.99 -6.51
CA ALA A 94 4.49 5.83 -6.46
C ALA A 94 3.76 4.60 -5.88
N LEU A 95 2.99 4.75 -4.81
CA LEU A 95 2.17 3.67 -4.25
C LEU A 95 1.11 3.18 -5.25
N LEU A 96 0.48 4.09 -6.01
CA LEU A 96 -0.51 3.71 -7.02
C LEU A 96 0.11 3.00 -8.23
N ARG A 97 1.38 3.27 -8.57
CA ARG A 97 2.11 2.52 -9.59
C ARG A 97 2.36 1.08 -9.18
N GLU A 98 2.85 0.87 -7.96
CA GLU A 98 2.98 -0.48 -7.39
C GLU A 98 1.60 -1.16 -7.41
N ALA A 99 0.54 -0.48 -6.96
CA ALA A 99 -0.80 -1.04 -7.00
C ALA A 99 -1.24 -1.48 -8.41
N ALA A 100 -0.90 -0.73 -9.47
CA ALA A 100 -1.22 -1.12 -10.84
C ALA A 100 -0.43 -2.35 -11.30
N GLN A 101 0.85 -2.44 -10.93
CA GLN A 101 1.68 -3.59 -11.24
C GLN A 101 1.11 -4.85 -10.56
N GLU A 102 0.87 -4.79 -9.25
CA GLU A 102 0.31 -5.93 -8.51
C GLU A 102 -1.10 -6.30 -9.01
N TYR A 103 -1.92 -5.31 -9.40
CA TYR A 103 -3.24 -5.58 -9.95
C TYR A 103 -3.18 -6.27 -11.32
N GLU A 104 -2.22 -5.91 -12.17
CA GLU A 104 -2.01 -6.57 -13.47
C GLU A 104 -1.56 -8.04 -13.30
N GLU A 105 -0.74 -8.32 -12.28
CA GLU A 105 -0.32 -9.68 -11.95
C GLU A 105 -1.46 -10.47 -11.28
N GLY A 106 -2.21 -9.81 -10.40
CA GLY A 106 -3.27 -10.39 -9.59
C GLY A 106 -4.60 -10.60 -10.31
N VAL A 107 -4.92 -9.80 -11.34
CA VAL A 107 -6.22 -9.84 -12.02
C VAL A 107 -6.06 -9.98 -13.54
N LYS A 108 -6.67 -11.03 -14.09
CA LYS A 108 -6.74 -11.29 -15.54
C LYS A 108 -8.17 -11.59 -15.97
N ASP A 109 -8.59 -10.99 -17.08
CA ASP A 109 -9.93 -11.17 -17.64
C ASP A 109 -11.07 -10.97 -16.60
N GLY A 110 -10.89 -10.00 -15.69
CA GLY A 110 -11.85 -9.66 -14.64
C GLY A 110 -11.92 -10.68 -13.48
N LYS A 111 -10.89 -11.52 -13.33
CA LYS A 111 -10.81 -12.58 -12.30
C LYS A 111 -9.47 -12.54 -11.59
N VAL A 112 -9.48 -12.95 -10.33
CA VAL A 112 -8.24 -13.13 -9.56
C VAL A 112 -7.48 -14.33 -10.08
N GLU A 113 -6.27 -14.07 -10.59
CA GLU A 113 -5.30 -15.08 -11.01
C GLU A 113 -4.28 -15.33 -9.88
N GLU A 114 -3.69 -14.27 -9.34
CA GLU A 114 -2.76 -14.32 -8.21
C GLU A 114 -3.33 -13.55 -7.01
N LEU A 115 -3.79 -14.30 -6.00
CA LEU A 115 -4.51 -13.74 -4.86
C LEU A 115 -3.67 -12.77 -4.03
N ALA A 116 -2.38 -13.07 -3.85
CA ALA A 116 -1.47 -12.20 -3.09
C ALA A 116 -1.31 -10.84 -3.79
N GLU A 117 -1.13 -10.82 -5.11
CA GLU A 117 -0.92 -9.56 -5.83
C GLU A 117 -2.21 -8.71 -5.88
N TYR A 118 -3.39 -9.32 -5.97
CA TYR A 118 -4.65 -8.59 -5.76
C TYR A 118 -4.69 -7.93 -4.36
N GLN A 119 -4.24 -8.64 -3.33
CA GLN A 119 -4.26 -8.16 -1.94
C GLN A 119 -3.24 -7.05 -1.71
N ASP A 120 -2.08 -7.13 -2.35
CA ASP A 120 -1.09 -6.06 -2.29
C ASP A 120 -1.55 -4.82 -3.04
N ALA A 121 -2.18 -4.97 -4.22
CA ALA A 121 -2.85 -3.86 -4.90
C ALA A 121 -3.87 -3.17 -3.98
N TYR A 122 -4.70 -3.95 -3.26
CA TYR A 122 -5.62 -3.42 -2.24
C TYR A 122 -4.86 -2.61 -1.17
N GLY A 123 -3.80 -3.18 -0.61
CA GLY A 123 -2.98 -2.55 0.42
C GLY A 123 -2.38 -1.23 -0.05
N PHE A 124 -1.78 -1.21 -1.24
CA PHE A 124 -1.14 -0.03 -1.83
C PHE A 124 -2.14 1.10 -2.10
N VAL A 125 -3.34 0.79 -2.60
CA VAL A 125 -4.41 1.81 -2.78
C VAL A 125 -4.84 2.39 -1.43
N ARG A 126 -5.00 1.56 -0.39
CA ARG A 126 -5.35 2.06 0.96
C ARG A 126 -4.22 2.89 1.58
N ALA A 127 -2.96 2.52 1.35
CA ALA A 127 -1.81 3.30 1.78
C ALA A 127 -1.74 4.66 1.08
N ALA A 128 -1.97 4.69 -0.22
CA ALA A 128 -2.02 5.91 -1.02
C ALA A 128 -3.14 6.85 -0.53
N ASP A 129 -4.33 6.30 -0.27
CA ASP A 129 -5.47 7.05 0.29
C ASP A 129 -5.16 7.63 1.68
N SER A 130 -4.54 6.84 2.55
CA SER A 130 -4.12 7.27 3.89
C SER A 130 -3.14 8.45 3.84
N VAL A 131 -2.14 8.40 2.95
CA VAL A 131 -1.20 9.51 2.74
C VAL A 131 -1.92 10.73 2.18
N MET A 132 -2.81 10.54 1.20
CA MET A 132 -3.55 11.64 0.55
C MET A 132 -4.46 12.39 1.53
N GLN A 133 -5.12 11.69 2.47
CA GLN A 133 -5.93 12.32 3.52
C GLN A 133 -5.11 13.29 4.38
N GLY A 134 -3.82 13.01 4.59
CA GLY A 134 -2.90 13.87 5.33
C GLY A 134 -2.38 15.09 4.55
N LEU A 135 -2.70 15.24 3.27
CA LEU A 135 -2.25 16.35 2.40
C LEU A 135 -3.32 17.42 2.16
N SER A 136 -4.49 17.30 2.78
CA SER A 136 -5.60 18.22 2.57
C SER A 136 -5.22 19.66 2.92
N GLY A 137 -5.21 20.53 1.91
CA GLY A 137 -4.84 21.94 2.06
C GLY A 137 -3.35 22.25 1.86
N ASP A 138 -2.50 21.24 1.74
CA ASP A 138 -1.05 21.39 1.55
C ASP A 138 -0.60 21.27 0.09
N ILE A 139 -1.51 20.89 -0.82
CA ILE A 139 -1.28 20.83 -2.26
C ILE A 139 -2.38 21.60 -3.03
N PRO A 140 -2.17 21.98 -4.31
CA PRO A 140 -3.19 22.66 -5.10
C PRO A 140 -4.54 21.93 -5.12
N ALA A 141 -5.64 22.67 -4.89
CA ALA A 141 -6.97 22.08 -4.72
C ALA A 141 -7.45 21.26 -5.91
N GLU A 142 -7.10 21.68 -7.13
CA GLU A 142 -7.45 20.95 -8.36
C GLU A 142 -6.71 19.61 -8.47
N ALA A 143 -5.41 19.59 -8.14
CA ALA A 143 -4.63 18.36 -8.08
C ALA A 143 -5.15 17.42 -6.97
N ALA A 144 -5.47 17.96 -5.80
CA ALA A 144 -6.08 17.18 -4.72
C ALA A 144 -7.42 16.57 -5.11
N ALA A 145 -8.28 17.31 -5.81
CA ALA A 145 -9.57 16.81 -6.28
C ALA A 145 -9.39 15.64 -7.26
N ALA A 146 -8.51 15.79 -8.24
CA ALA A 146 -8.25 14.75 -9.24
C ALA A 146 -7.59 13.50 -8.64
N LEU A 147 -6.64 13.66 -7.70
CA LEU A 147 -6.05 12.53 -6.97
C LEU A 147 -7.11 11.77 -6.15
N ASN A 148 -8.02 12.47 -5.49
CA ASN A 148 -9.10 11.85 -4.72
C ASN A 148 -10.12 11.11 -5.62
N GLU A 149 -10.40 11.62 -6.83
CA GLU A 149 -11.27 10.95 -7.81
C GLU A 149 -10.65 9.64 -8.31
N ALA A 150 -9.36 9.67 -8.66
CA ALA A 150 -8.61 8.48 -9.04
C ALA A 150 -8.59 7.44 -7.90
N LEU A 151 -8.28 7.87 -6.67
CA LEU A 151 -8.31 7.01 -5.48
C LEU A 151 -9.70 6.43 -5.22
N SER A 152 -10.78 7.20 -5.42
CA SER A 152 -12.15 6.67 -5.29
C SER A 152 -12.39 5.52 -6.27
N THR A 153 -12.02 5.72 -7.54
CA THR A 153 -12.17 4.69 -8.59
C THR A 153 -11.39 3.43 -8.26
N LEU A 154 -10.14 3.58 -7.80
CA LEU A 154 -9.27 2.47 -7.45
C LEU A 154 -9.76 1.73 -6.19
N LYS A 155 -10.31 2.45 -5.21
CA LYS A 155 -10.91 1.84 -4.01
C LYS A 155 -12.18 1.07 -4.36
N ASP A 156 -12.97 1.52 -5.32
CA ASP A 156 -14.15 0.81 -5.80
C ASP A 156 -13.77 -0.48 -6.55
N ALA A 157 -12.64 -0.48 -7.27
CA ALA A 157 -12.08 -1.67 -7.92
C ALA A 157 -11.56 -2.71 -6.92
N LEU A 158 -11.17 -2.27 -5.73
CA LEU A 158 -10.59 -3.07 -4.65
C LEU A 158 -11.40 -2.86 -3.35
N PRO A 159 -12.66 -3.34 -3.29
CA PRO A 159 -13.56 -3.04 -2.18
C PRO A 159 -13.08 -3.68 -0.86
N SER A 160 -12.34 -4.79 -0.95
CA SER A 160 -11.91 -5.63 0.17
C SER A 160 -10.62 -6.37 -0.18
N ALA A 161 -9.80 -6.68 0.83
CA ALA A 161 -8.63 -7.54 0.69
C ALA A 161 -9.01 -9.00 0.35
N VAL A 162 -10.19 -9.45 0.79
CA VAL A 162 -10.80 -10.68 0.28
C VAL A 162 -11.55 -10.32 -1.02
N PRO A 163 -11.10 -10.80 -2.19
CA PRO A 163 -11.69 -10.40 -3.45
C PRO A 163 -13.15 -10.88 -3.59
N PRO A 164 -14.00 -10.13 -4.32
CA PRO A 164 -15.24 -10.69 -4.84
C PRO A 164 -14.95 -11.81 -5.86
N GLN A 165 -15.95 -12.66 -6.12
CA GLN A 165 -15.76 -13.84 -6.97
C GLN A 165 -15.64 -13.53 -8.46
N ASP A 166 -16.32 -12.49 -8.96
CA ASP A 166 -16.35 -12.12 -10.38
C ASP A 166 -16.52 -10.60 -10.56
N ASP A 167 -16.42 -10.14 -11.80
CA ASP A 167 -16.65 -8.75 -12.25
C ASP A 167 -15.64 -7.73 -11.70
N LEU A 168 -14.38 -8.15 -11.54
CA LEU A 168 -13.31 -7.21 -11.24
C LEU A 168 -13.03 -6.27 -12.42
N MET A 169 -12.57 -5.08 -12.09
CA MET A 169 -12.13 -4.09 -13.07
C MET A 169 -11.03 -4.68 -13.96
N ASP A 170 -11.05 -4.33 -15.25
CA ASP A 170 -9.97 -4.68 -16.17
C ASP A 170 -8.67 -3.95 -15.79
N SER A 171 -7.51 -4.61 -15.89
CA SER A 171 -6.22 -4.04 -15.50
C SER A 171 -5.85 -2.79 -16.32
N GLY A 172 -6.31 -2.70 -17.59
CA GLY A 172 -6.18 -1.50 -18.40
C GLY A 172 -7.00 -0.33 -17.88
N ALA A 173 -8.21 -0.58 -17.39
CA ALA A 173 -9.03 0.44 -16.73
C ALA A 173 -8.44 0.88 -15.38
N PHE A 174 -7.90 -0.07 -14.61
CA PHE A 174 -7.17 0.22 -13.36
C PHE A 174 -5.95 1.12 -13.63
N SER A 175 -5.13 0.75 -14.61
CA SER A 175 -3.97 1.51 -15.04
C SER A 175 -4.35 2.90 -15.56
N ALA A 176 -5.50 3.04 -16.23
CA ALA A 176 -6.00 4.34 -16.68
C ALA A 176 -6.33 5.27 -15.50
N ALA A 177 -6.91 4.75 -14.41
CA ALA A 177 -7.16 5.53 -13.20
C ALA A 177 -5.85 5.95 -12.52
N VAL A 178 -4.82 5.09 -12.51
CA VAL A 178 -3.48 5.45 -12.02
C VAL A 178 -2.84 6.54 -12.90
N ALA A 179 -2.94 6.45 -14.22
CA ALA A 179 -2.43 7.47 -15.13
C ALA A 179 -3.12 8.85 -14.92
N GLN A 180 -4.39 8.87 -14.54
CA GLN A 180 -5.07 10.13 -14.15
C GLN A 180 -4.47 10.73 -12.87
N ALA A 181 -4.13 9.90 -11.89
CA ALA A 181 -3.44 10.35 -10.68
C ALA A 181 -2.04 10.91 -10.99
N GLU A 182 -1.29 10.27 -11.90
CA GLU A 182 0.01 10.77 -12.37
C GLU A 182 -0.09 12.14 -13.02
N LEU A 183 -1.09 12.32 -13.90
CA LEU A 183 -1.34 13.60 -14.56
C LEU A 183 -1.67 14.68 -13.53
N ALA A 184 -2.53 14.38 -12.55
CA ALA A 184 -2.88 15.31 -11.49
C ALA A 184 -1.65 15.75 -10.67
N ALA A 185 -0.79 14.79 -10.30
CA ALA A 185 0.42 15.08 -9.53
C ALA A 185 1.48 15.86 -10.31
N SER A 186 1.45 15.85 -11.65
CA SER A 186 2.37 16.66 -12.47
C SER A 186 2.19 18.18 -12.33
N ALA A 187 1.08 18.60 -11.71
CA ALA A 187 0.74 20.00 -11.47
C ALA A 187 1.07 20.50 -10.05
N ILE A 188 1.70 19.67 -9.21
CA ILE A 188 2.10 19.97 -7.82
C ILE A 188 3.58 20.36 -7.80
#